data_AF-V4CDT2-F1
#
_entry.id   AF-V4CDT2-F1
#
_cell.length_a   1.000
_cell.length_b   1.000
_cell.length_c   1.000
_cell.angle_alpha   90.00
_cell.angle_beta   90.00
_cell.angle_gamma   90.00
#
_symmetry.space_group_name_H-M   'P 1'
#
loop_
_entity.id
_entity.type
_entity.pdbx_description
1 polymer ?
#
loop_
_entity_poly.entity_id
_entity_poly.type
_entity_poly.pdbx_seq_one_letter_code
_entity_poly.pdbx_strand_id
1 'polypeptide(L)'
;VINNDKNNITENLKVVVINNDKNNITENLKVVVIYNDKNNITENLKVVVIYTDKNNITENLQVVVINNDKNNITENLKVVVIYTDKNNITENLKVVVIYTDKNNITENLKVVVINNDKNNITENLKVVVINTDKNNITENLQVMVIYTDKNNITENLKVVVINTDKNNITENLKVVVINTDKNNITE
;
A
#
# COMPACT_ATOMS: atom_id res chain seq x y z
N VAL A 1 -5.13 -2.07 -28.33
CA VAL A 1 -4.42 -3.22 -27.72
C VAL A 1 -3.03 -3.21 -28.33
N ILE A 2 -2.00 -3.27 -27.49
CA ILE A 2 -0.60 -3.18 -27.92
C ILE A 2 0.14 -4.41 -27.40
N ASN A 3 0.78 -5.16 -28.32
CA ASN A 3 1.46 -6.43 -28.08
C ASN A 3 2.87 -6.41 -28.72
N ASN A 4 3.68 -5.42 -28.38
CA ASN A 4 5.09 -5.32 -28.80
C ASN A 4 5.96 -5.21 -27.55
N ASP A 5 7.14 -5.84 -27.55
CA ASP A 5 8.08 -5.99 -26.41
C ASP A 5 8.44 -4.69 -25.66
N LYS A 6 8.31 -3.52 -26.29
CA LYS A 6 8.56 -2.22 -25.67
C LYS A 6 7.63 -1.16 -26.23
N ASN A 7 6.91 -0.44 -25.36
CA ASN A 7 6.06 0.67 -25.78
C ASN A 7 6.32 1.93 -24.97
N ASN A 8 6.31 3.06 -25.67
CA ASN A 8 6.17 4.40 -25.09
C ASN A 8 4.83 4.95 -25.56
N ILE A 9 3.90 5.17 -24.64
CA ILE A 9 2.51 5.50 -24.93
C ILE A 9 2.18 6.81 -24.22
N THR A 10 1.85 7.84 -24.99
CA THR A 10 1.65 9.20 -24.49
C THR A 10 0.33 9.76 -25.02
N GLU A 11 -0.41 10.51 -24.19
CA GLU A 11 -1.57 11.30 -24.60
C GLU A 11 -2.71 10.51 -25.29
N ASN A 12 -3.19 9.41 -24.68
CA ASN A 12 -4.33 8.65 -25.20
C ASN A 12 -5.56 8.68 -24.28
N LEU A 13 -6.73 8.58 -24.91
CA LEU A 13 -7.98 8.39 -24.17
C LEU A 13 -8.04 7.01 -23.49
N LYS A 14 -7.54 5.96 -24.14
CA LYS A 14 -7.58 4.60 -23.60
C LYS A 14 -6.42 3.78 -24.13
N VAL A 15 -5.69 3.19 -23.21
CA VAL A 15 -4.56 2.29 -23.45
C VAL A 15 -4.90 0.91 -22.91
N VAL A 16 -4.65 -0.12 -23.72
CA VAL A 16 -4.71 -1.52 -23.29
C VAL A 16 -3.44 -2.18 -23.80
N VAL A 17 -2.60 -2.65 -22.88
CA VAL A 17 -1.37 -3.40 -23.17
C VAL A 17 -1.53 -4.83 -22.67
N ILE A 18 -1.15 -5.81 -23.50
CA ILE A 18 -1.26 -7.24 -23.17
C ILE A 18 0.03 -7.95 -23.58
N ASN A 19 0.56 -8.82 -22.71
CA ASN A 19 1.71 -9.70 -22.98
C ASN A 19 2.93 -8.91 -23.50
N ASN A 20 3.53 -8.11 -22.64
CA ASN A 20 4.65 -7.25 -23.01
C ASN A 20 5.78 -7.28 -21.97
N ASP A 21 7.01 -7.02 -22.36
CA ASP A 21 8.14 -6.92 -21.43
C ASP A 21 8.16 -5.56 -20.74
N LYS A 22 8.03 -4.46 -21.50
CA LYS A 22 8.21 -3.09 -20.94
C LYS A 22 7.25 -2.05 -21.51
N ASN A 23 6.68 -1.23 -20.62
CA ASN A 23 5.94 -0.03 -21.02
C ASN A 23 6.34 1.21 -20.22
N ASN A 24 6.37 2.34 -20.91
CA ASN A 24 6.25 3.67 -20.32
C ASN A 24 4.94 4.28 -20.81
N ILE A 25 4.04 4.65 -19.88
CA ILE A 25 2.69 5.11 -20.18
C ILE A 25 2.44 6.44 -19.45
N THR A 26 2.23 7.51 -20.22
CA THR A 26 2.17 8.89 -19.70
C THR A 26 0.93 9.62 -20.20
N GLU A 27 0.27 10.40 -19.34
CA GLU A 27 -0.80 11.33 -19.72
C GLU A 27 -2.02 10.66 -20.42
N ASN A 28 -2.54 9.56 -19.87
CA ASN A 28 -3.71 8.87 -20.44
C ASN A 28 -4.92 8.93 -19.52
N LEU A 29 -6.12 8.97 -20.11
CA LEU A 29 -7.35 8.93 -19.31
C LEU A 29 -7.59 7.54 -18.68
N LYS A 30 -7.30 6.46 -19.40
CA LYS A 30 -7.49 5.09 -18.89
C LYS A 30 -6.39 4.17 -19.38
N VAL A 31 -5.76 3.46 -18.47
CA VAL A 31 -4.70 2.48 -18.74
C VAL A 31 -5.09 1.13 -18.15
N VAL A 32 -5.01 0.09 -18.97
CA VAL A 32 -5.10 -1.30 -18.52
C VAL A 32 -3.85 -2.04 -19.01
N VAL A 33 -3.08 -2.62 -18.09
CA VAL A 33 -1.94 -3.47 -18.40
C VAL A 33 -2.20 -4.88 -17.88
N ILE A 34 -1.99 -5.87 -18.73
CA ILE A 34 -2.23 -7.28 -18.41
C ILE A 34 -1.00 -8.10 -18.85
N TYR A 35 -0.46 -8.92 -17.95
CA TYR A 35 0.69 -9.81 -18.21
C TYR A 35 1.89 -9.04 -18.74
N ASN A 36 2.63 -8.39 -17.85
CA ASN A 36 3.77 -7.58 -18.25
C ASN A 36 4.92 -7.62 -17.25
N ASP A 37 6.17 -7.61 -17.69
CA ASP A 37 7.29 -7.69 -16.75
C ASP A 37 7.49 -6.35 -16.01
N LYS A 38 7.51 -5.22 -16.74
CA LYS A 38 7.83 -3.90 -16.19
C LYS A 38 6.97 -2.76 -16.73
N ASN A 39 6.36 -1.97 -15.86
CA ASN A 39 5.68 -0.73 -16.25
C ASN A 39 6.16 0.49 -15.46
N ASN A 40 6.26 1.62 -16.16
CA ASN A 40 6.25 2.95 -15.56
C ASN A 40 4.98 3.66 -16.05
N ILE A 41 4.13 4.11 -15.14
CA ILE A 41 2.83 4.70 -15.44
C ILE A 41 2.71 6.04 -14.71
N THR A 42 2.60 7.13 -15.45
CA THR A 42 2.68 8.50 -14.92
C THR A 42 1.53 9.37 -15.41
N GLU A 43 0.93 10.19 -14.54
CA GLU A 43 -0.06 11.20 -14.92
C GLU A 43 -1.32 10.65 -15.61
N ASN A 44 -1.92 9.57 -15.09
CA ASN A 44 -3.14 8.99 -15.67
C ASN A 44 -4.35 9.14 -14.74
N LEU A 45 -5.54 9.26 -15.31
CA LEU A 45 -6.76 9.35 -14.50
C LEU A 45 -7.10 7.99 -13.86
N LYS A 46 -6.98 6.89 -14.62
CA LYS A 46 -7.30 5.54 -14.11
C LYS A 46 -6.31 4.51 -14.62
N VAL A 47 -5.74 3.75 -13.69
CA VAL A 47 -4.77 2.70 -13.96
C VAL A 47 -5.25 1.38 -13.36
N VAL A 48 -5.26 0.34 -14.18
CA VAL A 48 -5.45 -1.05 -13.75
C VAL A 48 -4.26 -1.86 -14.24
N VAL A 49 -3.55 -2.51 -13.32
CA VAL A 49 -2.46 -3.42 -13.64
C VAL A 49 -2.77 -4.81 -13.09
N ILE A 50 -2.62 -5.83 -13.94
CA ILE A 50 -2.94 -7.22 -13.62
C ILE A 50 -1.78 -8.10 -14.07
N TYR A 51 -1.24 -8.92 -13.16
CA TYR A 51 -0.13 -9.84 -13.42
C TYR A 51 1.12 -9.11 -13.93
N THR A 52 1.90 -8.56 -13.02
CA THR A 52 3.15 -7.88 -13.37
C THR A 52 4.26 -8.17 -12.37
N ASP A 53 5.51 -8.21 -12.82
CA ASP A 53 6.63 -8.38 -11.90
C ASP A 53 6.97 -7.05 -11.21
N LYS A 54 6.99 -5.94 -11.97
CA LYS A 54 7.39 -4.62 -11.46
C LYS A 54 6.55 -3.49 -12.01
N ASN A 55 5.96 -2.68 -11.14
CA ASN A 55 5.34 -1.41 -11.52
C ASN A 55 5.89 -0.24 -10.71
N ASN A 56 6.08 0.87 -11.40
CA ASN A 56 6.18 2.21 -10.82
C ASN A 56 4.98 3.03 -11.30
N ILE A 57 4.20 3.57 -10.37
CA ILE A 57 2.96 4.30 -10.67
C ILE A 57 2.98 5.65 -9.93
N THR A 58 2.95 6.75 -10.69
CA THR A 58 3.15 8.10 -10.14
C THR A 58 2.06 9.06 -10.63
N GLU A 59 1.54 9.90 -9.75
CA GLU A 59 0.63 11.01 -10.10
C GLU A 59 -0.69 10.56 -10.79
N ASN A 60 -1.41 9.59 -10.21
CA ASN A 60 -2.68 9.10 -10.78
C ASN A 60 -3.87 9.32 -9.85
N LEU A 61 -5.05 9.51 -10.44
CA LEU A 61 -6.26 9.67 -9.63
C LEU A 61 -6.74 8.34 -9.02
N GLN A 62 -6.67 7.24 -9.77
CA GLN A 62 -7.13 5.92 -9.30
C GLN A 62 -6.21 4.82 -9.81
N VAL A 63 -5.70 4.02 -8.89
CA VAL A 63 -4.78 2.90 -9.16
C VAL A 63 -5.35 1.62 -8.56
N VAL A 64 -5.45 0.58 -9.39
CA VAL A 64 -5.74 -0.78 -8.95
C VAL A 64 -4.63 -1.70 -9.46
N VAL A 65 -3.95 -2.39 -8.54
CA VAL A 65 -2.93 -3.39 -8.88
C VAL A 65 -3.35 -4.75 -8.34
N ILE A 66 -3.28 -5.77 -9.18
CA ILE A 66 -3.69 -7.15 -8.88
C ILE A 66 -2.58 -8.11 -9.27
N ASN A 67 -2.17 -8.98 -8.34
CA ASN A 67 -1.17 -10.04 -8.53
C ASN A 67 0.15 -9.49 -9.09
N ASN A 68 0.96 -8.91 -8.22
CA ASN A 68 2.21 -8.29 -8.66
C ASN A 68 3.37 -8.48 -7.67
N ASP A 69 4.57 -8.75 -8.14
CA ASP A 69 5.68 -9.03 -7.22
C ASP A 69 6.19 -7.75 -6.52
N LYS A 70 6.37 -6.66 -7.26
CA LYS A 70 6.93 -5.40 -6.73
C LYS A 70 6.21 -4.16 -7.24
N ASN A 71 5.66 -3.36 -6.34
CA ASN A 71 4.99 -2.11 -6.65
C ASN A 71 5.64 -0.94 -5.91
N ASN A 72 5.85 0.16 -6.64
CA ASN A 72 6.12 1.48 -6.07
C ASN A 72 5.01 2.43 -6.54
N ILE A 73 4.28 3.05 -5.61
CA ILE A 73 3.12 3.88 -5.90
C ILE A 73 3.25 5.21 -5.16
N THR A 74 3.30 6.31 -5.91
CA THR A 74 3.61 7.65 -5.37
C THR A 74 2.59 8.68 -5.85
N GLU A 75 2.14 9.57 -4.96
CA GLU A 75 1.32 10.74 -5.31
C GLU A 75 -0.03 10.40 -5.99
N ASN A 76 -0.82 9.49 -5.40
CA ASN A 76 -2.13 9.11 -5.96
C ASN A 76 -3.29 9.43 -5.01
N LEU A 77 -4.46 9.70 -5.60
CA LEU A 77 -5.65 9.97 -4.78
C LEU A 77 -6.23 8.68 -4.18
N LYS A 78 -6.25 7.57 -4.94
CA LYS A 78 -6.80 6.29 -4.47
C LYS A 78 -5.99 5.13 -5.00
N VAL A 79 -5.54 4.28 -4.08
CA VAL A 79 -4.74 3.09 -4.37
C VAL A 79 -5.40 1.87 -3.77
N VAL A 80 -5.58 0.84 -4.60
CA VAL A 80 -5.96 -0.51 -4.17
C VAL A 80 -4.93 -1.49 -4.69
N VAL A 81 -4.28 -2.23 -3.78
CA VAL A 81 -3.33 -3.29 -4.11
C VAL A 81 -3.85 -4.61 -3.57
N ILE A 82 -3.91 -5.62 -4.42
CA ILE A 82 -4.42 -6.95 -4.10
C ILE A 82 -3.38 -7.98 -4.53
N TYR A 83 -2.95 -8.83 -3.60
CA TYR A 83 -1.93 -9.88 -3.83
C TYR A 83 -0.60 -9.30 -4.35
N THR A 84 0.29 -8.97 -3.43
CA THR A 84 1.60 -8.42 -3.79
C THR A 84 2.70 -8.88 -2.84
N ASP A 85 3.85 -9.27 -3.35
CA ASP A 85 4.94 -9.68 -2.45
C ASP A 85 5.57 -8.45 -1.77
N LYS A 86 5.81 -7.38 -2.53
CA LYS A 86 6.44 -6.16 -2.02
C LYS A 86 5.77 -4.91 -2.56
N ASN A 87 5.40 -4.02 -1.64
CA ASN A 87 4.74 -2.78 -1.97
C ASN A 87 5.37 -1.61 -1.21
N ASN A 88 5.63 -0.51 -1.92
CA ASN A 88 6.00 0.78 -1.33
C ASN A 88 4.98 1.82 -1.80
N ILE A 89 4.34 2.49 -0.86
CA ILE A 89 3.28 3.48 -1.11
C ILE A 89 3.61 4.78 -0.38
N THR A 90 3.73 5.88 -1.12
CA THR A 90 4.12 7.20 -0.57
C THR A 90 3.17 8.29 -1.05
N GLU A 91 2.77 9.21 -0.16
CA GLU A 91 2.05 10.45 -0.53
C GLU A 91 0.67 10.21 -1.19
N ASN A 92 -0.19 9.37 -0.60
CA ASN A 92 -1.52 9.09 -1.15
C ASN A 92 -2.65 9.47 -0.19
N LEU A 93 -3.80 9.84 -0.77
CA LEU A 93 -4.96 10.19 0.04
C LEU A 93 -5.64 8.94 0.65
N LYS A 94 -5.78 7.86 -0.13
CA LYS A 94 -6.46 6.64 0.33
C LYS A 94 -5.76 5.41 -0.19
N VAL A 95 -5.38 4.52 0.71
CA VAL A 95 -4.65 3.29 0.44
C VAL A 95 -5.39 2.11 1.03
N VAL A 96 -5.63 1.08 0.21
CA VAL A 96 -6.10 -0.23 0.64
C VAL A 96 -5.14 -1.28 0.11
N VAL A 97 -4.56 -2.07 1.00
CA VAL A 97 -3.67 -3.18 0.67
C VAL A 97 -4.24 -4.47 1.24
N ILE A 98 -4.36 -5.48 0.39
CA ILE A 98 -4.95 -6.77 0.75
C ILE A 98 -4.02 -7.88 0.28
N TYR A 99 -3.67 -8.81 1.18
CA TYR A 99 -2.77 -9.93 0.89
C TYR A 99 -1.41 -9.47 0.39
N THR A 100 -0.51 -9.13 1.31
CA THR A 100 0.83 -8.68 0.96
C THR A 100 1.89 -9.23 1.91
N ASP A 101 3.05 -9.65 1.41
CA ASP A 101 4.10 -10.16 2.29
C ASP A 101 4.83 -9.00 2.98
N LYS A 102 5.17 -7.95 2.22
CA LYS A 102 5.91 -6.79 2.71
C LYS A 102 5.35 -5.50 2.16
N ASN A 103 5.07 -4.57 3.06
CA ASN A 103 4.49 -3.29 2.71
C ASN A 103 5.15 -2.17 3.50
N ASN A 104 5.55 -1.12 2.80
CA ASN A 104 6.00 0.14 3.39
C ASN A 104 5.05 1.25 2.95
N ILE A 105 4.45 1.95 3.91
CA ILE A 105 3.46 2.99 3.67
C ILE A 105 3.89 4.27 4.40
N THR A 106 4.06 5.37 3.66
CA THR A 106 4.58 6.64 4.19
C THR A 106 3.73 7.81 3.72
N GLU A 107 3.41 8.75 4.62
CA GLU A 107 2.78 10.03 4.27
C GLU A 107 1.39 9.92 3.61
N ASN A 108 0.46 9.17 4.21
CA ASN A 108 -0.89 8.99 3.66
C ASN A 108 -1.99 9.47 4.60
N LEU A 109 -3.11 9.92 4.02
CA LEU A 109 -4.24 10.36 4.84
C LEU A 109 -5.01 9.17 5.44
N LYS A 110 -5.25 8.11 4.66
CA LYS A 110 -6.00 6.94 5.14
C LYS A 110 -5.41 5.64 4.59
N VAL A 111 -5.10 4.73 5.51
CA VAL A 111 -4.47 3.45 5.22
C VAL A 111 -5.30 2.33 5.82
N VAL A 112 -5.62 1.33 5.01
CA VAL A 112 -6.20 0.06 5.44
C VAL A 112 -5.31 -1.06 4.91
N VAL A 113 -4.79 -1.90 5.81
CA VAL A 113 -4.04 -3.11 5.46
C VAL A 113 -4.72 -4.34 6.03
N ILE A 114 -4.88 -5.37 5.20
CA ILE A 114 -5.58 -6.61 5.56
C ILE A 114 -4.75 -7.82 5.12
N ASN A 115 -4.56 -8.79 6.01
CA ASN A 115 -3.88 -10.06 5.74
C ASN A 115 -2.46 -9.83 5.20
N ASN A 116 -1.53 -9.39 6.04
CA ASN A 116 -0.19 -9.03 5.58
C ASN A 116 0.90 -9.56 6.53
N ASP A 117 2.03 -10.04 6.03
CA ASP A 117 3.05 -10.61 6.93
C ASP A 117 3.84 -9.50 7.65
N LYS A 118 4.28 -8.47 6.92
CA LYS A 118 5.12 -7.38 7.47
C LYS A 118 4.70 -6.01 6.95
N ASN A 119 4.30 -5.11 7.84
CA ASN A 119 4.06 -3.70 7.51
C ASN A 119 5.02 -2.78 8.24
N ASN A 120 5.44 -1.74 7.54
CA ASN A 120 6.02 -0.54 8.12
C ASN A 120 5.17 0.67 7.70
N ILE A 121 4.61 1.40 8.66
CA ILE A 121 3.65 2.48 8.40
C ILE A 121 4.09 3.74 9.15
N THR A 122 4.39 4.80 8.41
CA THR A 122 4.98 6.04 8.95
C THR A 122 4.22 7.27 8.49
N GLU A 123 3.99 8.24 9.38
CA GLU A 123 3.47 9.58 9.04
C GLU A 123 2.07 9.57 8.38
N ASN A 124 1.09 8.88 8.97
CA ASN A 124 -0.27 8.82 8.42
C ASN A 124 -1.33 9.40 9.37
N LEU A 125 -2.40 9.95 8.80
CA LEU A 125 -3.49 10.47 9.61
C LEU A 125 -4.33 9.34 10.23
N LYS A 126 -4.67 8.31 9.45
CA LYS A 126 -5.48 7.18 9.93
C LYS A 126 -4.99 5.85 9.39
N VAL A 127 -4.73 4.92 10.29
CA VAL A 127 -4.23 3.58 9.99
C VAL A 127 -5.15 2.54 10.61
N VAL A 128 -5.58 1.58 9.78
CA VAL A 128 -6.26 0.37 10.21
C VAL A 128 -5.48 -0.83 9.69
N VAL A 129 -5.04 -1.70 10.59
CA VAL A 129 -4.37 -2.96 10.25
C VAL A 129 -5.15 -4.14 10.82
N ILE A 130 -5.39 -5.14 9.98
CA ILE A 130 -6.17 -6.33 10.31
C ILE A 130 -5.42 -7.58 9.86
N ASN A 131 -5.28 -8.57 10.75
CA ASN A 131 -4.65 -9.87 10.47
C ASN A 131 -3.24 -9.71 9.91
N THR A 132 -2.29 -9.36 10.77
CA THR A 132 -0.89 -9.18 10.35
C THR A 132 0.07 -9.89 11.30
N ASP A 133 1.12 -10.52 10.80
CA ASP A 133 2.13 -11.11 11.70
C ASP A 133 2.97 -10.04 12.39
N LYS A 134 3.44 -9.02 11.65
CA LYS A 134 4.35 -7.98 12.18
C LYS A 134 4.01 -6.59 11.65
N ASN A 135 3.77 -5.65 12.56
CA ASN A 135 3.68 -4.23 12.22
C ASN A 135 4.67 -3.38 13.00
N ASN A 136 5.24 -2.41 12.31
CA ASN A 136 5.88 -1.24 12.88
C ASN A 136 5.07 -0.01 12.44
N ILE A 137 4.60 0.80 13.39
CA ILE A 137 3.72 1.95 13.14
C ILE A 137 4.28 3.16 13.89
N THR A 138 4.64 4.22 13.17
CA THR A 138 5.34 5.39 13.72
C THR A 138 4.69 6.70 13.26
N GLU A 139 4.56 7.68 14.15
CA GLU A 139 4.16 9.06 13.80
C GLU A 139 2.76 9.18 13.15
N ASN A 140 1.73 8.54 13.72
CA ASN A 140 0.36 8.61 13.18
C ASN A 140 -0.62 9.27 14.13
N LEU A 141 -1.67 9.88 13.57
CA LEU A 141 -2.69 10.50 14.41
C LEU A 141 -3.65 9.45 15.02
N GLN A 142 -4.06 8.44 14.24
CA GLN A 142 -4.99 7.41 14.71
C GLN A 142 -4.60 6.05 14.17
N VAL A 143 -4.41 5.10 15.09
CA VAL A 143 -4.03 3.71 14.78
C VAL A 143 -5.04 2.75 15.39
N MET A 144 -5.53 1.82 14.57
CA MET A 144 -6.31 0.66 14.98
C MET A 144 -5.61 -0.59 14.47
N VAL A 145 -5.26 -1.50 15.38
CA VAL A 145 -4.69 -2.81 15.03
C VAL A 145 -5.56 -3.92 15.59
N ILE A 146 -5.91 -4.89 14.75
CA ILE A 146 -6.79 -6.01 15.11
C ILE A 146 -6.15 -7.31 14.61
N TYR A 147 -6.04 -8.32 15.47
CA TYR A 147 -5.45 -9.64 15.16
C TYR A 147 -4.03 -9.51 14.63
N THR A 148 -3.05 -9.45 15.53
CA THR A 148 -1.64 -9.35 15.12
C THR A 148 -0.72 -10.10 16.07
N ASP A 149 0.30 -10.80 15.56
CA ASP A 149 1.27 -11.46 16.44
C ASP A 149 2.21 -10.46 17.12
N LYS A 150 2.74 -9.48 16.36
CA LYS A 150 3.73 -8.52 16.89
C LYS A 150 3.48 -7.10 16.37
N ASN A 151 3.28 -6.15 17.29
CA ASN A 151 3.28 -4.72 16.95
C ASN A 151 4.34 -3.94 17.73
N ASN A 152 5.01 -3.03 17.03
CA ASN A 152 5.71 -1.90 17.61
C ASN A 152 5.00 -0.62 17.17
N ILE A 153 4.56 0.20 18.11
CA ILE A 153 3.77 1.42 17.86
C ILE A 153 4.41 2.60 18.61
N THR A 154 4.90 3.59 17.89
CA THR A 154 5.69 4.70 18.45
C THR A 154 5.16 6.05 18.00
N GLU A 155 5.11 7.04 18.90
CA GLU A 155 4.80 8.44 18.56
C GLU A 155 3.42 8.66 17.90
N ASN A 156 2.33 8.11 18.48
CA ASN A 156 0.98 8.29 17.94
C ASN A 156 0.03 8.98 18.93
N LEU A 157 -0.93 9.75 18.38
CA LEU A 157 -1.90 10.45 19.23
C LEU A 157 -2.93 9.49 19.84
N LYS A 158 -3.45 8.53 19.06
CA LYS A 158 -4.45 7.57 19.52
C LYS A 158 -4.17 6.18 18.96
N VAL A 159 -4.10 5.19 19.85
CA VAL A 159 -3.83 3.80 19.52
C VAL A 159 -4.90 2.91 20.14
N VAL A 160 -5.47 2.03 19.33
CA VAL A 160 -6.32 0.93 19.78
C VAL A 160 -5.73 -0.38 19.24
N VAL A 161 -5.47 -1.34 20.13
CA VAL A 161 -4.99 -2.67 19.77
C VAL A 161 -5.91 -3.73 20.34
N ILE A 162 -6.30 -4.69 19.49
CA ILE A 162 -7.25 -5.76 19.83
C ILE A 162 -6.68 -7.10 19.36
N ASN A 163 -6.63 -8.10 20.25
CA ASN A 163 -6.18 -9.47 19.95
C ASN A 163 -4.75 -9.50 19.40
N THR A 164 -3.76 -9.35 20.27
CA THR A 164 -2.35 -9.40 19.86
C THR A 164 -1.47 -10.21 20.80
N ASP A 165 -0.53 -11.00 20.27
CA ASP A 165 0.39 -11.77 21.11
C ASP A 165 1.43 -10.87 21.78
N LYS A 166 2.04 -9.93 21.05
CA LYS A 166 3.10 -9.04 21.56
C LYS A 166 2.96 -7.61 21.08
N ASN A 167 2.85 -6.68 22.01
CA ASN A 167 2.80 -5.24 21.76
C ASN A 167 3.93 -4.52 22.49
N ASN A 168 4.59 -3.61 21.77
CA ASN A 168 5.47 -2.58 22.33
C ASN A 168 4.95 -1.21 21.87
N ILE A 169 4.50 -0.37 22.81
CA ILE A 169 3.84 0.90 22.54
C ILE A 169 4.59 2.00 23.30
N THR A 170 5.18 2.97 22.60
CA THR A 170 6.06 3.99 23.19
C THR A 170 5.66 5.40 22.75
N GLU A 171 5.62 6.38 23.66
CA GLU A 171 5.39 7.79 23.29
C GLU A 171 4.03 8.05 22.64
N ASN A 172 2.96 7.47 23.20
CA ASN A 172 1.59 7.61 22.67
C ASN A 172 0.66 8.31 23.67
N LEU A 173 -0.14 9.28 23.19
CA LEU A 173 -0.98 10.08 24.09
C LEU A 173 -2.19 9.31 24.65
N LYS A 174 -2.83 8.45 23.84
CA LYS A 174 -3.98 7.65 24.26
C LYS A 174 -3.87 6.24 23.73
N VAL A 175 -3.88 5.26 24.63
CA VAL A 175 -3.71 3.84 24.29
C VAL A 175 -4.86 3.02 24.89
N VAL A 176 -5.49 2.18 24.07
CA VAL A 176 -6.44 1.15 24.50
C VAL A 176 -5.93 -0.20 24.00
N VAL A 177 -5.75 -1.17 24.90
CA VAL A 177 -5.33 -2.53 24.54
C VAL A 177 -6.34 -3.53 25.08
N ILE A 178 -6.81 -4.43 24.23
CA ILE A 178 -7.80 -5.46 24.55
C ILE A 178 -7.24 -6.81 24.09
N ASN A 179 -7.28 -7.82 24.97
CA ASN A 179 -6.80 -9.18 24.69
C ASN A 179 -5.38 -9.20 24.13
N THR A 180 -4.38 -8.95 24.98
CA THR A 180 -2.98 -9.03 24.58
C THR A 180 -2.19 -9.89 25.55
N ASP A 181 -1.41 -10.84 25.01
CA ASP A 181 -0.64 -11.78 25.84
C ASP A 181 0.58 -11.11 26.49
N LYS A 182 1.35 -10.33 25.72
CA LYS A 182 2.50 -9.56 26.21
C LYS A 182 2.39 -8.11 25.76
N ASN A 183 2.33 -7.20 26.72
CA ASN A 183 2.15 -5.78 26.45
C ASN A 183 3.20 -4.96 27.20
N ASN A 184 3.98 -4.16 26.47
CA ASN A 184 4.86 -3.15 27.03
C ASN A 184 4.37 -1.77 26.58
N ILE A 185 3.99 -0.92 27.52
CA ILE A 185 3.56 0.46 27.24
C ILE A 185 4.48 1.39 28.02
N THR A 186 5.18 2.28 27.31
CA THR A 186 5.95 3.36 27.92
C THR A 186 5.42 4.71 27.41
N GLU A 187 5.36 5.67 28.31
CA GLU A 187 4.98 7.04 28.00
C GLU A 187 6.13 7.80 27.32
#